data_AF-A0A2I8A4F7-F1
#
_entry.id   AF-A0A2I8A4F7-F1
#
_cell.length_a   1.000
_cell.length_b   1.000
_cell.length_c   1.000
_cell.angle_alpha   90.00
_cell.angle_beta   90.00
_cell.angle_gamma   90.00
#
_symmetry.space_group_name_H-M   'P 1'
#
loop_
_entity.id
_entity.type
_entity.pdbx_description
1 polymer ?
#
loop_
_entity_poly.entity_id
_entity_poly.type
_entity_poly.pdbx_seq_one_letter_code
_entity_poly.pdbx_strand_id
1 'polypeptide(L)' 'MDIQKVLCDRQIIESNPEIMSGTLVFVGTRVPLQTFFDYLEGEAGLTEFLEDFPHLQTQVLQVLEVTVKAMLNQI' A
#
# COMPACT_ATOMS: atom_id res chain seq x y z
N MET A 1 -6.26 2.70 16.57
CA MET A 1 -4.91 2.34 16.10
C MET A 1 -4.67 3.02 14.77
N ASP A 2 -3.45 3.50 14.53
CA ASP A 2 -3.10 4.19 13.29
C ASP A 2 -2.39 3.22 12.34
N ILE A 3 -3.14 2.69 11.36
CA ILE A 3 -2.63 1.76 10.34
C ILE A 3 -1.55 2.43 9.49
N GLN A 4 -1.73 3.71 9.15
CA GLN A 4 -0.75 4.44 8.34
C GLN A 4 0.59 4.53 9.06
N LYS A 5 0.57 4.79 10.37
CA LYS A 5 1.78 4.77 11.19
C LYS A 5 2.51 3.42 11.15
N VAL A 6 1.79 2.30 11.30
CA VAL A 6 2.42 0.95 11.25
C VAL A 6 3.06 0.69 9.90
N LEU A 7 2.40 1.08 8.80
CA LEU A 7 2.91 0.89 7.45
C LEU A 7 4.15 1.76 7.17
N CYS A 8 4.18 3.01 7.64
CA CYS A 8 5.34 3.89 7.55
C CYS A 8 6.53 3.40 8.40
N ASP A 9 6.28 2.98 9.65
CA ASP A 9 7.32 2.48 10.56
C ASP A 9 7.97 1.19 10.00
N ARG A 10 7.24 0.40 9.20
CA ARG A 10 7.74 -0.78 8.48
C ARG A 10 8.35 -0.49 7.11
N GLN A 11 8.41 0.78 6.70
CA GLN A 11 8.93 1.21 5.40
C GLN A 11 8.22 0.55 4.21
N ILE A 12 6.90 0.35 4.33
CA ILE A 12 6.06 -0.20 3.25
C ILE A 12 5.57 0.95 2.37
N ILE A 13 5.11 2.02 3.01
CA ILE A 13 4.67 3.26 2.37
C ILE A 13 5.42 4.44 2.98
N GLU A 14 5.47 5.56 2.24
CA GLU A 14 6.03 6.81 2.71
C GLU A 14 5.20 8.00 2.24
N SER A 15 5.31 9.11 2.98
CA SER A 15 4.83 10.43 2.58
C SER A 15 6.00 11.39 2.70
N ASN A 16 6.46 11.90 1.56
CA ASN A 16 7.55 12.86 1.47
C ASN A 16 7.08 14.03 0.57
N PRO A 17 7.12 15.31 1.02
CA PRO A 17 6.75 16.45 0.20
C PRO A 17 7.46 16.53 -1.16
N GLU A 18 8.67 15.97 -1.27
CA GLU A 18 9.45 15.92 -2.52
C GLU A 18 8.98 14.81 -3.49
N ILE A 19 8.19 13.86 -2.99
CA ILE A 19 7.63 12.74 -3.76
C ILE A 19 6.11 12.90 -3.83
N MET A 20 5.59 13.13 -5.03
CA MET A 20 4.13 13.25 -5.26
C MET A 20 3.44 14.26 -4.31
N SER A 21 4.13 15.36 -3.95
CA SER A 21 3.64 16.40 -3.03
C SER A 21 3.17 15.87 -1.67
N GLY A 22 3.78 14.80 -1.16
CA GLY A 22 3.40 14.19 0.12
C GLY A 22 2.23 13.19 0.04
N THR A 23 1.77 12.84 -1.15
CA THR A 23 0.84 11.70 -1.31
C THR A 23 1.49 10.43 -0.75
N LEU A 24 0.72 9.58 -0.06
CA LEU A 24 1.20 8.27 0.40
C LEU A 24 1.49 7.39 -0.81
N VAL A 25 2.75 6.96 -0.94
CA VAL A 25 3.24 6.09 -2.02
C VAL A 25 3.90 4.85 -1.44
N PHE A 26 4.01 3.79 -2.24
CA PHE A 26 4.87 2.65 -1.88
C PHE A 26 6.34 3.09 -1.89
N VAL A 27 7.07 2.73 -0.83
CA VAL A 27 8.49 3.10 -0.66
C VAL A 27 9.30 2.70 -1.88
N GLY A 28 10.13 3.63 -2.36
CA GLY A 28 10.98 3.43 -3.53
C GLY A 28 10.25 3.57 -4.87
N THR A 29 8.99 4.00 -4.86
CA THR A 29 8.20 4.22 -6.07
C THR A 29 7.51 5.59 -6.06
N ARG A 30 6.84 5.93 -7.16
CA ARG A 30 5.87 7.03 -7.20
C ARG A 30 4.44 6.51 -7.35
N VAL A 31 4.19 5.24 -7.04
CA VAL A 31 2.87 4.60 -7.14
C VAL A 31 2.09 4.93 -5.86
N PRO A 32 0.98 5.69 -5.94
CA PRO A 32 0.17 6.00 -4.78
C PRO A 32 -0.42 4.74 -4.14
N LEU A 33 -0.54 4.76 -2.82
CA LEU A 33 -1.29 3.71 -2.10
C LEU A 33 -2.76 3.68 -2.57
N GLN A 34 -3.33 4.83 -2.91
CA GLN A 34 -4.70 4.92 -3.45
C GLN A 34 -4.85 4.11 -4.74
N THR A 35 -3.87 4.13 -5.64
CA THR A 35 -3.91 3.38 -6.90
C THR A 35 -4.07 1.87 -6.65
N PHE A 36 -3.43 1.32 -5.62
CA PHE A 36 -3.66 -0.08 -5.25
C PHE A 36 -5.13 -0.35 -4.92
N PHE A 37 -5.78 0.52 -4.13
CA PHE A 37 -7.20 0.37 -3.81
C PHE A 37 -8.11 0.57 -5.01
N ASP A 38 -7.80 1.52 -5.89
CA ASP A 38 -8.55 1.75 -7.12
C ASP A 38 -8.57 0.51 -8.01
N TYR A 39 -7.44 -0.20 -8.13
CA TYR A 39 -7.38 -1.48 -8.86
C TYR A 39 -8.23 -2.55 -8.19
N LEU A 40 -8.24 -2.64 -6.86
CA LEU A 40 -9.07 -3.62 -6.12
C LEU A 40 -10.58 -3.42 -6.33
N GLU A 41 -11.03 -2.21 -6.68
CA GLU A 41 -12.42 -1.93 -7.03
C GLU A 41 -12.79 -2.39 -8.45
N GLY A 42 -11.79 -2.64 -9.31
CA GLY A 42 -11.97 -3.16 -10.67
C GLY A 42 -12.25 -4.66 -10.73
N GLU A 43 -12.75 -5.14 -11.88
CA GLU A 43 -13.09 -6.56 -12.07
C GLU A 43 -11.86 -7.48 -11.99
N ALA A 44 -10.70 -7.03 -12.48
CA ALA A 44 -9.47 -7.82 -12.47
C ALA A 44 -8.63 -7.62 -11.19
N GLY A 45 -8.91 -6.58 -10.41
CA GLY A 45 -8.50 -6.48 -9.01
C GLY A 45 -6.98 -6.50 -8.78
N LEU A 46 -6.58 -7.31 -7.80
CA LEU A 46 -5.18 -7.54 -7.44
C LEU A 46 -4.36 -8.13 -8.59
N THR A 47 -4.97 -8.98 -9.44
CA THR A 47 -4.24 -9.61 -10.54
C THR A 47 -3.72 -8.57 -11.52
N GLU A 48 -4.59 -7.65 -11.96
CA GLU A 48 -4.22 -6.56 -12.88
C GLU A 48 -3.17 -5.64 -12.24
N PHE A 49 -3.32 -5.32 -10.95
CA PHE A 49 -2.32 -4.51 -10.25
C PHE A 49 -0.93 -5.16 -10.25
N LEU A 50 -0.85 -6.48 -10.05
CA LEU A 50 0.42 -7.21 -10.04
C LEU A 50 0.99 -7.42 -11.44
N GLU A 51 0.16 -7.41 -12.48
CA GLU A 51 0.63 -7.40 -13.86
C GLU A 51 1.32 -6.07 -14.20
N ASP A 52 0.74 -4.94 -13.79
CA ASP A 52 1.31 -3.60 -14.02
C ASP A 52 2.49 -3.27 -13.09
N PHE A 53 2.42 -3.72 -11.82
CA PHE A 53 3.41 -3.42 -10.79
C PHE A 53 3.94 -4.69 -10.09
N PRO A 54 4.59 -5.62 -10.81
CA PRO A 54 5.02 -6.91 -10.25
C PRO A 54 6.01 -6.76 -9.08
N HIS A 55 6.80 -5.69 -9.07
CA HIS A 55 7.76 -5.40 -7.99
C HIS A 55 7.08 -4.98 -6.67
N LEU A 56 5.80 -4.62 -6.69
CA LEU A 56 5.04 -4.23 -5.49
C LEU A 56 4.40 -5.41 -4.77
N GLN A 57 4.52 -6.65 -5.27
CA GLN A 57 3.87 -7.83 -4.70
C GLN A 57 4.11 -7.98 -3.19
N THR A 58 5.34 -7.84 -2.72
CA THR A 58 5.65 -7.95 -1.30
C THR A 58 5.00 -6.83 -0.49
N GLN A 59 5.07 -5.58 -0.96
CA GLN A 59 4.53 -4.44 -0.23
C GLN A 59 3.00 -4.50 -0.14
N VAL A 60 2.30 -4.88 -1.21
CA VAL A 60 0.82 -4.99 -1.16
C VAL A 60 0.36 -6.11 -0.22
N LEU A 61 1.07 -7.25 -0.19
CA LEU A 61 0.77 -8.31 0.76
C LEU A 61 0.95 -7.84 2.21
N GLN A 62 1.98 -7.03 2.49
CA GLN A 62 2.18 -6.45 3.82
C GLN A 62 1.10 -5.41 4.17
N VAL A 63 0.64 -4.60 3.22
CA VAL A 63 -0.52 -3.69 3.42
C VAL A 63 -1.76 -4.49 3.81
N LEU A 64 -2.08 -5.55 3.07
CA LEU A 64 -3.22 -6.41 3.35
C LEU A 64 -3.09 -7.10 4.71
N GLU A 65 -1.92 -7.65 5.03
CA GLU A 65 -1.64 -8.32 6.32
C GLU A 65 -1.87 -7.37 7.50
N VAL A 66 -1.30 -6.16 7.46
CA VAL A 66 -1.45 -5.17 8.52
C VAL A 66 -2.91 -4.74 8.64
N THR A 67 -3.59 -4.53 7.52
CA THR A 67 -5.00 -4.12 7.51
C THR A 67 -5.88 -5.20 8.14
N VAL A 68 -5.72 -6.46 7.76
CA VAL A 68 -6.46 -7.60 8.33
C VAL A 68 -6.16 -7.77 9.82
N LYS A 69 -4.89 -7.69 10.23
CA LYS A 69 -4.51 -7.77 11.65
C LYS A 69 -5.11 -6.64 12.48
N ALA A 70 -5.18 -5.43 11.92
CA ALA A 70 -5.83 -4.29 12.57
C ALA A 70 -7.34 -4.53 12.74
N MET A 71 -8.02 -5.07 11.72
CA MET A 71 -9.44 -5.42 11.80
C MET A 71 -9.72 -6.51 12.84
N LEU A 72 -8.80 -7.46 13.00
CA LEU A 72 -8.91 -8.56 13.96
C LEU A 72 -8.42 -8.20 15.37
N ASN A 73 -8.00 -6.95 15.63
CA ASN A 73 -7.38 -6.50 16.89
C ASN A 73 -6.14 -7.32 17.31
N GLN A 74 -5.30 -7.72 16.33
CA GLN A 74 -4.12 -8.57 16.54
C GLN A 74 -2.79 -7.81 16.54
N ILE A 75 -2.83 -6.48 16.40
CA ILE A 75 -1.69 -5.57 16.47
C ILE A 75 -2.10 -4.30 17.22
#